data_AF-W7F3D8-F1
#
_entry.id   AF-W7F3D8-F1
#
_cell.length_a   1.000
_cell.length_b   1.000
_cell.length_c   1.000
_cell.angle_alpha   90.00
_cell.angle_beta   90.00
_cell.angle_gamma   90.00
#
_symmetry.space_group_name_H-M   'P 1'
#
loop_
_entity.id
_entity.type
_entity.pdbx_description
1 polymer ?
#
loop_
_entity_poly.entity_id
_entity_poly.type
_entity_poly.pdbx_seq_one_letter_code
_entity_poly.pdbx_strand_id
1 'polypeptide(L)'
;MTTPYTTPPGSSERRASIGETSNPIVISSPSPQLKPFKPHQMLMQTPVEIECGPDLSIKLTIHEELLRCHSELLQDRFTKAKILRKQFEQIDHLRDQIAAHVFPEVTAEDFSAGDHEEKALPLIIRAHERFPMPGYGQAIKRLIDDATGTEVQLKRVKTRMLHDAIREENTKVRLTYINAFGLHAITEKLFAGIHRINKREFDKAKDDVVRAAAQKRILLPEAEPATIQSVMGWIYKGKLDCEDPQELYDTLQLATRLGVKALGESCHSKLYNAANDRIQDALANGISLKTLLGYGPDPGDRVMEVVFKHAFKDNDTPKRLREMVVNTLATNLNAALWTEIKDVVSHSMALQIVEAMLEYQEQVAEGLLDHAEIKHEDERVRTVSPMPAIKD
;
A
#
# COMPACT_ATOMS: atom_id res chain seq x y z
N MET A 1 -36.96 -47.83 35.37
CA MET A 1 -37.41 -47.83 36.77
C MET A 1 -37.65 -46.38 37.16
N THR A 2 -38.86 -45.85 36.95
CA THR A 2 -40.09 -45.88 37.78
C THR A 2 -40.31 -44.47 38.38
N THR A 3 -41.35 -43.81 37.89
CA THR A 3 -41.98 -42.59 38.42
C THR A 3 -42.57 -42.81 39.82
N PRO A 4 -42.93 -41.75 40.58
CA PRO A 4 -44.32 -41.24 40.53
C PRO A 4 -44.40 -39.70 40.58
N TYR A 5 -45.20 -39.02 39.75
CA TYR A 5 -46.65 -38.73 39.88
C TYR A 5 -47.11 -38.11 41.20
N THR A 6 -47.62 -36.87 41.16
CA THR A 6 -48.91 -36.47 41.76
C THR A 6 -49.42 -35.16 41.11
N THR A 7 -50.60 -35.25 40.50
CA THR A 7 -51.59 -34.18 40.21
C THR A 7 -52.96 -34.76 40.65
N PRO A 8 -54.11 -34.06 40.64
CA PRO A 8 -54.52 -32.65 40.85
C PRO A 8 -55.64 -32.61 41.95
N PRO A 9 -56.57 -31.61 42.09
CA PRO A 9 -57.71 -31.36 41.17
C PRO A 9 -57.96 -29.83 40.92
N GLY A 10 -58.55 -29.35 39.82
CA GLY A 10 -59.90 -29.58 39.28
C GLY A 10 -60.71 -28.29 39.57
N SER A 11 -61.25 -27.53 38.61
CA SER A 11 -62.40 -27.85 37.75
C SER A 11 -62.86 -26.52 37.08
N SER A 12 -63.21 -26.54 35.79
CA SER A 12 -64.55 -26.19 35.22
C SER A 12 -64.89 -24.67 35.24
N GLU A 13 -65.41 -23.97 34.23
CA GLU A 13 -66.09 -24.31 32.98
C GLU A 13 -66.34 -23.01 32.17
N ARG A 14 -66.34 -23.13 30.83
CA ARG A 14 -67.18 -22.42 29.81
C ARG A 14 -67.57 -20.93 29.99
N ARG A 15 -67.34 -20.12 28.95
CA ARG A 15 -68.30 -19.85 27.84
C ARG A 15 -67.71 -18.93 26.76
N ALA A 16 -68.08 -19.22 25.51
CA ALA A 16 -67.79 -18.43 24.32
C ALA A 16 -68.59 -17.11 24.29
N SER A 17 -68.01 -16.08 23.66
CA SER A 17 -68.78 -15.12 22.86
C SER A 17 -67.90 -14.55 21.74
N ILE A 18 -68.49 -14.55 20.55
CA ILE A 18 -67.95 -14.09 19.27
C ILE A 18 -68.14 -12.57 19.18
N GLY A 19 -67.17 -11.86 18.61
CA GLY A 19 -67.23 -10.41 18.39
C GLY A 19 -66.05 -9.88 17.60
N GLU A 20 -66.13 -10.09 16.29
CA GLU A 20 -65.52 -9.40 15.13
C GLU A 20 -64.47 -8.28 15.32
N THR A 21 -63.35 -8.51 14.62
CA THR A 21 -62.61 -7.57 13.74
C THR A 21 -61.99 -6.30 14.32
N SER A 22 -60.66 -6.33 14.48
CA SER A 22 -59.71 -5.37 13.88
C SER A 22 -58.27 -5.72 14.29
N ASN A 23 -57.63 -6.63 13.57
CA ASN A 23 -56.18 -6.78 13.65
C ASN A 23 -55.56 -5.93 12.52
N PRO A 24 -54.80 -4.87 12.82
CA PRO A 24 -53.95 -4.27 11.81
C PRO A 24 -52.88 -5.31 11.46
N ILE A 25 -52.74 -5.59 10.17
CA ILE A 25 -51.61 -6.34 9.62
C ILE A 25 -50.37 -5.51 9.95
N VAL A 26 -49.65 -5.91 11.00
CA VAL A 26 -48.29 -5.44 11.23
C VAL A 26 -47.45 -6.09 10.15
N ILE A 27 -47.25 -5.37 9.06
CA ILE A 27 -46.20 -5.66 8.09
C ILE A 27 -44.89 -5.36 8.82
N SER A 28 -44.37 -6.35 9.54
CA SER A 28 -43.00 -6.36 10.04
C SER A 28 -42.08 -6.45 8.82
N SER A 29 -41.82 -5.31 8.19
CA SER A 29 -40.67 -5.19 7.31
C SER A 29 -39.43 -5.53 8.13
N PRO A 30 -38.61 -6.53 7.75
CA PRO A 30 -37.37 -6.78 8.46
C PRO A 30 -36.47 -5.58 8.19
N SER A 31 -36.35 -4.70 9.19
CA SER A 31 -35.31 -3.68 9.24
C SER A 31 -33.98 -4.38 8.96
N PRO A 32 -33.13 -3.85 8.06
CA PRO A 32 -31.83 -4.45 7.80
C PRO A 32 -31.09 -4.53 9.13
N GLN A 33 -30.88 -5.74 9.64
CA GLN A 33 -30.11 -5.96 10.84
C GLN A 33 -28.72 -5.40 10.58
N LEU A 34 -28.43 -4.25 11.18
CA LEU A 34 -27.09 -3.68 11.19
C LEU A 34 -26.18 -4.76 11.76
N LYS A 35 -25.26 -5.26 10.93
CA LYS A 35 -24.25 -6.22 11.37
C LYS A 35 -23.60 -5.64 12.64
N PRO A 36 -23.47 -6.42 13.72
CA PRO A 36 -22.88 -5.92 14.96
C PRO A 36 -21.49 -5.35 14.65
N PHE A 37 -21.22 -4.13 15.12
CA PHE A 37 -19.95 -3.45 14.94
C PHE A 37 -18.84 -4.30 15.57
N LYS A 38 -17.94 -4.84 14.74
CA LYS A 38 -16.81 -5.67 15.16
C LYS A 38 -15.53 -5.06 14.58
N PRO A 39 -14.99 -3.99 15.20
CA PRO A 39 -13.96 -3.14 14.60
C PRO A 39 -12.76 -3.94 14.09
N HIS A 40 -12.22 -4.87 14.88
CA HIS A 40 -11.07 -5.68 14.44
C HIS A 40 -11.39 -6.61 13.26
N GLN A 41 -12.59 -7.20 13.22
CA GLN A 41 -13.01 -8.02 12.08
C GLN A 41 -13.29 -7.18 10.83
N MET A 42 -13.73 -5.94 11.00
CA MET A 42 -13.95 -5.00 9.90
C MET A 42 -12.64 -4.55 9.26
N LEU A 43 -11.55 -4.44 10.04
CA LEU A 43 -10.21 -4.14 9.52
C LEU A 43 -9.65 -5.25 8.61
N MET A 44 -10.19 -6.47 8.70
CA MET A 44 -9.70 -7.66 7.98
C MET A 44 -10.58 -8.03 6.76
N GLN A 45 -11.47 -7.13 6.30
CA GLN A 45 -12.44 -7.46 5.25
C GLN A 45 -11.94 -7.20 3.82
N THR A 46 -11.02 -6.26 3.67
CA THR A 46 -10.61 -5.77 2.35
C THR A 46 -9.15 -6.13 2.10
N PRO A 47 -8.86 -7.31 1.54
CA PRO A 47 -7.50 -7.69 1.18
C PRO A 47 -6.99 -6.86 0.00
N VAL A 48 -5.70 -6.56 0.04
CA VAL A 48 -4.91 -5.87 -0.97
C VAL A 48 -3.63 -6.67 -1.18
N GLU A 49 -3.24 -6.85 -2.43
CA GLU A 49 -2.00 -7.53 -2.80
C GLU A 49 -0.85 -6.52 -2.85
N ILE A 50 0.22 -6.79 -2.12
CA ILE A 50 1.53 -6.16 -2.30
C ILE A 50 2.31 -7.06 -3.25
N GLU A 51 2.67 -6.53 -4.42
CA GLU A 51 3.53 -7.21 -5.39
C GLU A 51 4.95 -6.65 -5.29
N CYS A 52 5.93 -7.53 -5.11
CA CYS A 52 7.31 -7.15 -4.84
C CYS A 52 8.36 -8.00 -5.56
N GLY A 53 9.61 -7.55 -5.47
CA GLY A 53 10.74 -8.05 -6.25
C GLY A 53 10.82 -7.45 -7.66
N PRO A 54 11.95 -7.61 -8.36
CA PRO A 54 12.23 -6.94 -9.63
C PRO A 54 11.19 -7.27 -10.72
N ASP A 55 10.62 -8.48 -10.69
CA ASP A 55 9.61 -8.93 -11.65
C ASP A 55 8.17 -8.80 -11.13
N LEU A 56 7.95 -8.26 -9.92
CA LEU A 56 6.65 -8.20 -9.24
C LEU A 56 5.94 -9.57 -9.11
N SER A 57 6.73 -10.65 -9.09
CA SER A 57 6.23 -12.02 -9.08
C SER A 57 5.80 -12.48 -7.69
N ILE A 58 6.35 -11.88 -6.64
CA ILE A 58 6.06 -12.23 -5.25
C ILE A 58 4.85 -11.43 -4.78
N LYS A 59 3.84 -12.13 -4.27
CA LYS A 59 2.58 -11.54 -3.82
C LYS A 59 2.38 -11.77 -2.33
N LEU A 60 2.14 -10.69 -1.59
CA LEU A 60 1.86 -10.72 -0.16
C LEU A 60 0.50 -10.04 0.10
N THR A 61 -0.35 -10.63 0.93
CA THR A 61 -1.68 -10.10 1.20
C THR A 61 -1.73 -9.33 2.51
N ILE A 62 -2.19 -8.08 2.47
CA ILE A 62 -2.44 -7.23 3.64
C ILE A 62 -3.87 -6.66 3.56
N HIS A 63 -4.39 -6.15 4.67
CA HIS A 63 -5.71 -5.54 4.68
C HIS A 63 -5.64 -4.03 4.52
N GLU A 64 -6.45 -3.50 3.60
CA GLU A 64 -6.51 -2.08 3.24
C GLU A 64 -6.77 -1.19 4.45
N GLU A 65 -7.74 -1.56 5.29
CA GLU A 65 -8.14 -0.72 6.42
C GLU A 65 -7.01 -0.57 7.45
N LEU A 66 -6.20 -1.61 7.66
CA LEU A 66 -5.00 -1.51 8.51
C LEU A 66 -3.97 -0.57 7.92
N LEU A 67 -3.71 -0.66 6.61
CA LEU A 67 -2.81 0.25 5.92
C LEU A 67 -3.26 1.71 6.07
N ARG A 68 -4.58 1.96 5.96
CA ARG A 68 -5.17 3.30 6.09
C ARG A 68 -5.03 3.85 7.51
N CYS A 69 -5.14 3.01 8.55
CA CYS A 69 -4.93 3.44 9.92
C CYS A 69 -3.49 3.94 10.18
N HIS A 70 -2.51 3.38 9.48
CA HIS A 70 -1.09 3.66 9.72
C HIS A 70 -0.44 4.61 8.70
N SER A 71 -1.12 4.90 7.57
CA SER A 71 -0.60 5.78 6.52
C SER A 71 -1.68 6.66 5.91
N GLU A 72 -1.56 7.97 6.16
CA GLU A 72 -2.37 9.02 5.52
C GLU A 72 -2.20 8.99 4.00
N LEU A 73 -0.97 8.74 3.53
CA LEU A 73 -0.65 8.67 2.11
C LEU A 73 -1.42 7.54 1.42
N LEU A 74 -1.47 6.36 2.03
CA LEU A 74 -2.24 5.23 1.51
C LEU A 74 -3.74 5.48 1.63
N GLN A 75 -4.22 6.09 2.72
CA GLN A 75 -5.61 6.51 2.88
C GLN A 75 -6.07 7.43 1.73
N ASP A 76 -5.27 8.43 1.37
CA ASP A 76 -5.58 9.33 0.27
C ASP A 76 -5.58 8.61 -1.08
N ARG A 77 -4.59 7.74 -1.32
CA ARG A 77 -4.51 6.92 -2.54
C ARG A 77 -5.75 6.04 -2.70
N PHE A 78 -6.14 5.29 -1.68
CA PHE A 78 -7.33 4.42 -1.72
C PHE A 78 -8.62 5.23 -1.85
N THR A 79 -8.69 6.41 -1.23
CA THR A 79 -9.85 7.30 -1.38
C THR A 79 -10.00 7.78 -2.83
N LYS A 80 -8.91 8.22 -3.47
CA LYS A 80 -8.89 8.61 -4.90
C LYS A 80 -9.25 7.44 -5.82
N ALA A 81 -8.80 6.23 -5.46
CA ALA A 81 -9.03 5.01 -6.23
C ALA A 81 -10.49 4.50 -6.17
N LYS A 82 -11.31 4.94 -5.21
CA LYS A 82 -12.65 4.39 -4.93
C LYS A 82 -13.60 4.40 -6.13
N ILE A 83 -13.64 5.49 -6.90
CA ILE A 83 -14.51 5.60 -8.08
C ILE A 83 -14.07 4.60 -9.15
N LEU A 84 -12.76 4.55 -9.41
CA LEU A 84 -12.19 3.66 -10.41
C LEU A 84 -12.31 2.18 -10.00
N ARG A 85 -12.16 1.87 -8.72
CA ARG A 85 -12.40 0.52 -8.16
C ARG A 85 -13.82 0.06 -8.46
N LYS A 86 -14.82 0.91 -8.22
CA LYS A 86 -16.22 0.59 -8.54
C LYS A 86 -16.42 0.33 -10.04
N GLN A 87 -15.70 1.05 -10.91
CA GLN A 87 -15.75 0.80 -12.36
C GLN A 87 -15.13 -0.56 -12.71
N PHE A 88 -13.97 -0.90 -12.14
CA PHE A 88 -13.35 -2.22 -12.33
C PHE A 88 -14.26 -3.35 -11.84
N GLU A 89 -14.82 -3.23 -10.63
CA GLU A 89 -15.76 -4.22 -10.09
C GLU A 89 -16.98 -4.43 -11.00
N GLN A 90 -17.51 -3.34 -11.59
CA GLN A 90 -18.61 -3.44 -12.54
C GLN A 90 -18.21 -4.09 -13.88
N ILE A 91 -17.00 -3.84 -14.35
CA ILE A 91 -16.47 -4.46 -15.58
C ILE A 91 -16.20 -5.95 -15.36
N ASP A 92 -15.55 -6.31 -14.25
CA ASP A 92 -15.27 -7.70 -13.92
C ASP A 92 -16.57 -8.47 -13.73
N HIS A 93 -17.56 -7.90 -13.03
CA HIS A 93 -18.87 -8.52 -12.90
C HIS A 93 -19.57 -8.71 -14.26
N LEU A 94 -19.53 -7.70 -15.15
CA LEU A 94 -20.07 -7.84 -16.51
C LEU A 94 -19.32 -8.90 -17.32
N ARG A 95 -17.98 -8.94 -17.21
CA ARG A 95 -17.14 -9.92 -17.87
C ARG A 95 -17.49 -11.33 -17.41
N ASP A 96 -17.64 -11.55 -16.11
CA ASP A 96 -17.94 -12.86 -15.54
C ASP A 96 -19.35 -13.33 -15.94
N GLN A 97 -20.32 -12.40 -15.99
CA GLN A 97 -21.66 -12.69 -16.53
C GLN A 97 -21.62 -13.09 -18.01
N ILE A 98 -20.82 -12.40 -18.82
CA ILE A 98 -20.64 -12.75 -20.24
C ILE A 98 -19.88 -14.07 -20.38
N ALA A 99 -18.86 -14.30 -19.55
CA ALA A 99 -18.04 -15.51 -19.56
C ALA A 99 -18.86 -16.77 -19.29
N ALA A 100 -19.89 -16.69 -18.43
CA ALA A 100 -20.81 -17.80 -18.18
C ALA A 100 -21.58 -18.28 -19.42
N HIS A 101 -21.57 -17.49 -20.51
CA HIS A 101 -22.19 -17.85 -21.79
C HIS A 101 -21.17 -18.22 -22.88
N VAL A 102 -19.89 -18.29 -22.52
CA VAL A 102 -18.78 -18.66 -23.41
C VAL A 102 -17.96 -19.82 -22.82
N PHE A 103 -17.95 -19.97 -21.49
CA PHE A 103 -17.14 -20.95 -20.75
C PHE A 103 -17.96 -21.87 -19.83
N PRO A 104 -17.53 -23.13 -19.64
CA PRO A 104 -16.53 -23.83 -20.46
C PRO A 104 -17.03 -23.96 -21.90
N GLU A 105 -16.14 -23.88 -22.89
CA GLU A 105 -16.40 -23.76 -24.34
C GLU A 105 -17.84 -24.09 -24.74
N VAL A 106 -18.72 -23.09 -24.68
CA VAL A 106 -20.12 -23.24 -25.07
C VAL A 106 -20.13 -23.23 -26.59
N THR A 107 -20.52 -24.34 -27.22
CA THR A 107 -20.63 -24.37 -28.67
C THR A 107 -21.81 -23.51 -29.13
N ALA A 108 -21.81 -23.09 -30.39
CA ALA A 108 -22.94 -22.31 -30.90
C ALA A 108 -24.25 -23.12 -30.90
N GLU A 109 -24.14 -24.44 -31.02
CA GLU A 109 -25.24 -25.39 -30.86
C GLU A 109 -25.78 -25.42 -29.42
N ASP A 110 -24.91 -25.51 -28.42
CA ASP A 110 -25.29 -25.49 -26.99
C ASP A 110 -25.92 -24.15 -26.60
N PHE A 111 -25.35 -23.05 -27.11
CA PHE A 111 -25.87 -21.70 -26.92
C PHE A 111 -27.30 -21.56 -27.47
N SER A 112 -27.58 -22.19 -28.62
CA SER A 112 -28.91 -22.18 -29.25
C SER A 112 -29.90 -23.14 -28.62
N ALA A 113 -29.43 -24.25 -28.03
CA ALA A 113 -30.29 -25.23 -27.39
C ALA A 113 -30.67 -24.83 -25.94
N GLY A 114 -29.83 -24.02 -25.28
CA GLY A 114 -30.06 -23.53 -23.93
C GLY A 114 -30.75 -22.17 -23.85
N ASP A 115 -30.80 -21.60 -22.65
CA ASP A 115 -31.37 -20.28 -22.35
C ASP A 115 -30.35 -19.13 -22.45
N HIS A 116 -29.22 -19.39 -23.12
CA HIS A 116 -28.11 -18.43 -23.24
C HIS A 116 -28.50 -17.19 -24.06
N GLU A 117 -29.37 -17.34 -25.07
CA GLU A 117 -29.84 -16.22 -25.89
C GLU A 117 -30.57 -15.16 -25.04
N GLU A 118 -31.52 -15.61 -24.21
CA GLU A 118 -32.34 -14.73 -23.36
C GLU A 118 -31.52 -14.01 -22.30
N LYS A 119 -30.43 -14.63 -21.82
CA LYS A 119 -29.55 -14.08 -20.78
C LYS A 119 -28.43 -13.19 -21.34
N ALA A 120 -27.85 -13.54 -22.49
CA ALA A 120 -26.75 -12.81 -23.09
C ALA A 120 -27.20 -11.51 -23.77
N LEU A 121 -28.37 -11.49 -24.42
CA LEU A 121 -28.88 -10.32 -25.13
C LEU A 121 -28.99 -9.07 -24.22
N PRO A 122 -29.60 -9.13 -23.02
CA PRO A 122 -29.61 -7.99 -22.09
C PRO A 122 -28.21 -7.51 -21.69
N LEU A 123 -27.24 -8.41 -21.55
CA LEU A 123 -25.86 -8.05 -21.18
C LEU A 123 -25.16 -7.30 -22.32
N ILE A 124 -25.34 -7.73 -23.57
CA ILE A 124 -24.81 -7.05 -24.75
C ILE A 124 -25.42 -5.66 -24.89
N ILE A 125 -26.74 -5.55 -24.76
CA ILE A 125 -27.44 -4.25 -24.82
C ILE A 125 -26.94 -3.32 -23.71
N ARG A 126 -26.81 -3.82 -22.48
CA ARG A 126 -26.27 -3.05 -21.35
C ARG A 126 -24.84 -2.57 -21.62
N ALA A 127 -23.98 -3.41 -22.18
CA ALA A 127 -22.60 -3.04 -22.52
C ALA A 127 -22.56 -1.96 -23.62
N HIS A 128 -23.44 -2.04 -24.61
CA HIS A 128 -23.58 -1.05 -25.67
C HIS A 128 -24.09 0.32 -25.16
N GLU A 129 -25.03 0.31 -24.21
CA GLU A 129 -25.64 1.54 -23.68
C GLU A 129 -24.79 2.25 -22.63
N ARG A 130 -24.27 1.47 -21.68
CA ARG A 130 -23.66 2.01 -20.46
C ARG A 130 -22.51 1.13 -20.02
N PHE A 131 -21.44 1.15 -20.80
CA PHE A 131 -20.20 0.54 -20.38
C PHE A 131 -19.64 1.23 -19.12
N PRO A 132 -19.24 0.50 -18.06
CA PRO A 132 -18.89 1.11 -16.77
C PRO A 132 -17.71 2.07 -16.79
N MET A 133 -16.79 1.92 -17.76
CA MET A 133 -15.62 2.79 -17.89
C MET A 133 -15.75 3.73 -19.09
N PRO A 134 -15.98 5.04 -18.88
CA PRO A 134 -16.31 5.98 -19.94
C PRO A 134 -15.26 6.04 -21.07
N GLY A 135 -13.98 5.92 -20.73
CA GLY A 135 -12.88 5.95 -21.71
C GLY A 135 -12.91 4.81 -22.73
N TYR A 136 -13.65 3.71 -22.47
CA TYR A 136 -13.78 2.58 -23.37
C TYR A 136 -15.19 2.42 -23.95
N GLY A 137 -16.18 3.19 -23.49
CA GLY A 137 -17.57 3.03 -23.89
C GLY A 137 -17.78 3.12 -25.40
N GLN A 138 -17.15 4.10 -26.06
CA GLN A 138 -17.25 4.26 -27.51
C GLN A 138 -16.59 3.09 -28.27
N ALA A 139 -15.50 2.53 -27.75
CA ALA A 139 -14.81 1.41 -28.38
C ALA A 139 -15.65 0.12 -28.29
N ILE A 140 -16.25 -0.14 -27.13
CA ILE A 140 -17.19 -1.27 -26.95
C ILE A 140 -18.43 -1.10 -27.81
N LYS A 141 -18.99 0.11 -27.87
CA LYS A 141 -20.15 0.40 -28.72
C LYS A 141 -19.86 0.07 -30.19
N ARG A 142 -18.75 0.57 -30.74
CA ARG A 142 -18.31 0.26 -32.11
C ARG A 142 -18.08 -1.24 -32.31
N LEU A 143 -17.45 -1.93 -31.36
CA LEU A 143 -17.24 -3.38 -31.43
C LEU A 143 -18.57 -4.13 -31.58
N ILE A 144 -19.59 -3.74 -30.82
CA ILE A 144 -20.93 -4.35 -30.88
C ILE A 144 -21.63 -3.98 -32.20
N ASP A 145 -21.54 -2.73 -32.64
CA ASP A 145 -22.10 -2.26 -33.92
C ASP A 145 -21.53 -3.04 -35.10
N ASP A 146 -20.19 -3.15 -35.18
CA ASP A 146 -19.46 -3.83 -36.24
C ASP A 146 -19.73 -5.35 -36.21
N ALA A 147 -19.74 -5.96 -35.03
CA ALA A 147 -20.07 -7.37 -34.87
C ALA A 147 -21.51 -7.65 -35.31
N THR A 148 -22.48 -6.82 -34.89
CA THR A 148 -23.89 -6.96 -35.30
C THR A 148 -24.03 -6.82 -36.82
N GLY A 149 -23.38 -5.82 -37.43
CA GLY A 149 -23.39 -5.64 -38.88
C GLY A 149 -22.81 -6.84 -39.64
N THR A 150 -21.73 -7.42 -39.12
CA THR A 150 -21.11 -8.64 -39.67
C THR A 150 -22.09 -9.82 -39.64
N GLU A 151 -22.77 -10.04 -38.52
CA GLU A 151 -23.71 -11.16 -38.39
C GLU A 151 -24.95 -11.00 -39.29
N VAL A 152 -25.44 -9.76 -39.49
CA VAL A 152 -26.50 -9.47 -40.46
C VAL A 152 -26.05 -9.79 -41.89
N GLN A 153 -24.83 -9.40 -42.27
CA GLN A 153 -24.26 -9.72 -43.59
C GLN A 153 -24.10 -11.23 -43.81
N LEU A 154 -23.73 -11.96 -42.77
CA LEU A 154 -23.66 -13.42 -42.76
C LEU A 154 -25.04 -14.10 -42.72
N LYS A 155 -26.14 -13.32 -42.76
CA LYS A 155 -27.53 -13.79 -42.69
C LYS A 155 -27.82 -14.61 -41.42
N ARG A 156 -27.09 -14.37 -40.32
CA ARG A 156 -27.32 -15.00 -39.01
C ARG A 156 -28.44 -14.29 -38.24
N VAL A 157 -29.62 -14.27 -38.85
CA VAL A 157 -30.82 -13.59 -38.33
C VAL A 157 -31.94 -14.61 -38.13
N LYS A 158 -32.90 -14.26 -37.28
CA LYS A 158 -34.12 -15.04 -37.06
C LYS A 158 -34.93 -15.13 -38.35
N THR A 159 -35.65 -16.24 -38.51
CA THR A 159 -36.44 -16.54 -39.71
C THR A 159 -37.38 -15.37 -40.05
N ARG A 160 -37.37 -14.93 -41.33
CA ARG A 160 -38.16 -13.80 -41.86
C ARG A 160 -37.77 -12.40 -41.36
N MET A 161 -36.73 -12.24 -40.53
CA MET A 161 -36.32 -10.93 -39.98
C MET A 161 -35.18 -10.26 -40.77
N LEU A 162 -34.68 -10.86 -41.86
CA LEU A 162 -33.51 -10.36 -42.59
C LEU A 162 -33.71 -8.95 -43.18
N HIS A 163 -34.87 -8.69 -43.80
CA HIS A 163 -35.15 -7.38 -44.38
C HIS A 163 -35.24 -6.29 -43.31
N ASP A 164 -35.82 -6.62 -42.15
CA ASP A 164 -35.95 -5.70 -41.03
C ASP A 164 -34.58 -5.43 -40.40
N ALA A 165 -33.76 -6.47 -40.22
CA ALA A 165 -32.40 -6.35 -39.70
C ALA A 165 -31.46 -5.53 -40.60
N ILE A 166 -31.65 -5.56 -41.93
CA ILE A 166 -30.86 -4.75 -42.86
C ILE A 166 -31.28 -3.27 -42.81
N ARG A 167 -32.58 -2.99 -42.64
CA ARG A 167 -33.12 -1.63 -42.63
C ARG A 167 -32.98 -0.93 -41.28
N GLU A 168 -32.89 -1.70 -40.20
CA GLU A 168 -32.79 -1.16 -38.85
C GLU A 168 -31.41 -0.52 -38.59
N GLU A 169 -31.42 0.78 -38.31
CA GLU A 169 -30.23 1.55 -37.97
C GLU A 169 -29.89 1.45 -36.47
N ASN A 170 -30.89 1.21 -35.62
CA ASN A 170 -30.69 1.08 -34.19
C ASN A 170 -30.14 -0.31 -33.85
N THR A 171 -28.85 -0.37 -33.52
CA THR A 171 -28.17 -1.62 -33.12
C THR A 171 -28.91 -2.39 -32.04
N LYS A 172 -29.58 -1.73 -31.08
CA LYS A 172 -30.32 -2.41 -30.01
C LYS A 172 -31.49 -3.23 -30.54
N VAL A 173 -32.26 -2.63 -31.44
CA VAL A 173 -33.40 -3.28 -32.09
C VAL A 173 -32.89 -4.35 -33.04
N ARG A 174 -31.82 -4.04 -33.79
CA ARG A 174 -31.18 -4.97 -34.71
C ARG A 174 -30.65 -6.23 -34.02
N LEU A 175 -30.09 -6.11 -32.80
CA LEU A 175 -29.64 -7.25 -31.98
C LEU A 175 -30.77 -8.23 -31.66
N THR A 176 -32.03 -7.77 -31.55
CA THR A 176 -33.18 -8.66 -31.28
C THR A 176 -33.54 -9.57 -32.46
N TYR A 177 -33.13 -9.17 -33.67
CA TYR A 177 -33.33 -9.93 -34.91
C TYR A 177 -32.22 -10.95 -35.20
N ILE A 178 -31.08 -10.87 -34.48
CA ILE A 178 -29.98 -11.82 -34.62
C ILE A 178 -30.40 -13.18 -34.04
N ASN A 179 -30.02 -14.28 -34.69
CA ASN A 179 -30.27 -15.63 -34.17
C ASN A 179 -29.23 -16.03 -33.12
N ALA A 180 -29.48 -17.14 -32.41
CA ALA A 180 -28.58 -17.62 -31.36
C ALA A 180 -27.11 -17.77 -31.79
N PHE A 181 -26.84 -18.27 -33.00
CA PHE A 181 -25.48 -18.41 -33.54
C PHE A 181 -24.76 -17.08 -33.72
N GLY A 182 -25.45 -16.07 -34.25
CA GLY A 182 -24.89 -14.71 -34.38
C GLY A 182 -24.69 -14.06 -33.01
N LEU A 183 -25.63 -14.28 -32.08
CA LEU A 183 -25.53 -13.72 -30.73
C LEU A 183 -24.38 -14.34 -29.93
N HIS A 184 -24.13 -15.64 -30.10
CA HIS A 184 -22.95 -16.31 -29.55
C HIS A 184 -21.66 -15.64 -30.04
N ALA A 185 -21.51 -15.46 -31.37
CA ALA A 185 -20.32 -14.82 -31.94
C ALA A 185 -20.11 -13.37 -31.46
N ILE A 186 -21.20 -12.61 -31.26
CA ILE A 186 -21.14 -11.26 -30.67
C ILE A 186 -20.69 -11.34 -29.20
N THR A 187 -21.21 -12.31 -28.44
CA THR A 187 -20.86 -12.55 -27.03
C THR A 187 -19.37 -12.88 -26.87
N GLU A 188 -18.82 -13.77 -27.70
CA GLU A 188 -17.38 -14.10 -27.74
C GLU A 188 -16.52 -12.87 -28.04
N LYS A 189 -16.89 -12.10 -29.08
CA LYS A 189 -16.19 -10.86 -29.45
C LYS A 189 -16.21 -9.84 -28.31
N LEU A 190 -17.36 -9.69 -27.64
CA LEU A 190 -17.50 -8.78 -26.51
C LEU A 190 -16.65 -9.23 -25.32
N PHE A 191 -16.68 -10.52 -24.97
CA PHE A 191 -15.82 -11.09 -23.94
C PHE A 191 -14.33 -10.82 -24.22
N ALA A 192 -13.88 -11.13 -25.44
CA ALA A 192 -12.50 -10.89 -25.86
C ALA A 192 -12.14 -9.39 -25.81
N GLY A 193 -13.07 -8.51 -26.21
CA GLY A 193 -12.91 -7.06 -26.12
C GLY A 193 -12.71 -6.56 -24.69
N ILE A 194 -13.57 -7.00 -23.76
CA ILE A 194 -13.48 -6.65 -22.33
C ILE A 194 -12.18 -7.20 -21.73
N HIS A 195 -11.82 -8.45 -22.06
CA HIS A 195 -10.58 -9.06 -21.59
C HIS A 195 -9.34 -8.26 -22.02
N ARG A 196 -9.28 -7.79 -23.28
CA ARG A 196 -8.18 -6.93 -23.76
C ARG A 196 -8.12 -5.59 -23.02
N ILE A 197 -9.26 -5.00 -22.68
CA ILE A 197 -9.33 -3.76 -21.89
C ILE A 197 -8.76 -4.01 -20.50
N ASN A 198 -9.18 -5.09 -19.82
CA ASN A 198 -8.66 -5.45 -18.51
C ASN A 198 -7.14 -5.65 -18.53
N LYS A 199 -6.61 -6.37 -19.54
CA LYS A 199 -5.16 -6.56 -19.69
C LYS A 199 -4.43 -5.22 -19.86
N ARG A 200 -4.96 -4.33 -20.71
CA ARG A 200 -4.40 -2.98 -20.91
C ARG A 200 -4.40 -2.14 -19.63
N GLU A 201 -5.48 -2.21 -18.85
CA GLU A 201 -5.58 -1.50 -17.58
C GLU A 201 -4.67 -2.09 -16.49
N PHE A 202 -4.43 -3.40 -16.53
CA PHE A 202 -3.44 -4.06 -15.67
C PHE A 202 -2.02 -3.58 -15.98
N ASP A 203 -1.66 -3.43 -17.26
CA ASP A 203 -0.36 -2.90 -17.67
C ASP A 203 -0.18 -1.44 -17.28
N LYS A 204 -1.20 -0.59 -17.51
CA LYS A 204 -1.19 0.82 -17.10
C LYS A 204 -1.05 1.03 -15.59
N ALA A 205 -1.50 0.06 -14.78
CA ALA A 205 -1.37 0.15 -13.33
C ALA A 205 0.09 0.08 -12.84
N LYS A 206 1.02 -0.38 -13.68
CA LYS A 206 2.46 -0.38 -13.34
C LYS A 206 3.02 1.02 -13.15
N ASP A 207 2.51 1.98 -13.93
CA ASP A 207 2.98 3.37 -13.93
C ASP A 207 2.08 4.32 -13.12
N ASP A 208 0.89 3.85 -12.70
CA ASP A 208 -0.12 4.67 -12.02
C ASP A 208 -0.55 4.03 -10.70
N VAL A 209 -0.03 4.61 -9.60
CA VAL A 209 -0.30 4.16 -8.22
C VAL A 209 -1.78 4.18 -7.84
N VAL A 210 -2.60 5.07 -8.43
CA VAL A 210 -4.03 5.15 -8.14
C VAL A 210 -4.78 4.04 -8.89
N ARG A 211 -4.38 3.73 -10.13
CA ARG A 211 -4.92 2.57 -10.87
C ARG A 211 -4.58 1.26 -10.20
N ALA A 212 -3.33 1.09 -9.74
CA ALA A 212 -2.93 -0.09 -8.96
C ALA A 212 -3.81 -0.23 -7.69
N ALA A 213 -3.95 0.85 -6.91
CA ALA A 213 -4.80 0.84 -5.72
C ALA A 213 -6.29 0.54 -6.04
N ALA A 214 -6.79 1.01 -7.19
CA ALA A 214 -8.15 0.72 -7.65
C ALA A 214 -8.34 -0.78 -7.96
N GLN A 215 -7.28 -1.44 -8.44
CA GLN A 215 -7.23 -2.89 -8.65
C GLN A 215 -6.85 -3.68 -7.38
N LYS A 216 -6.84 -3.04 -6.20
CA LYS A 216 -6.44 -3.64 -4.91
C LYS A 216 -5.00 -4.17 -4.92
N ARG A 217 -4.10 -3.45 -5.58
CA ARG A 217 -2.67 -3.78 -5.69
C ARG A 217 -1.80 -2.62 -5.21
N ILE A 218 -0.66 -2.93 -4.60
CA ILE A 218 0.44 -2.00 -4.30
C ILE A 218 1.70 -2.59 -4.92
N LEU A 219 2.35 -1.84 -5.81
CA LEU A 219 3.51 -2.32 -6.56
C LEU A 219 4.79 -1.75 -5.94
N LEU A 220 5.71 -2.62 -5.53
CA LEU A 220 6.97 -2.29 -4.88
C LEU A 220 8.13 -3.10 -5.50
N PRO A 221 8.57 -2.78 -6.74
CA PRO A 221 9.54 -3.60 -7.46
C PRO A 221 10.93 -3.65 -6.81
N GLU A 222 11.29 -2.62 -6.06
CA GLU A 222 12.60 -2.49 -5.40
C GLU A 222 12.62 -3.06 -3.99
N ALA A 223 11.46 -3.45 -3.45
CA ALA A 223 11.36 -3.92 -2.07
C ALA A 223 11.56 -5.42 -1.98
N GLU A 224 12.44 -5.85 -1.07
CA GLU A 224 12.64 -7.24 -0.75
C GLU A 224 11.44 -7.81 0.03
N PRO A 225 11.10 -9.10 -0.16
CA PRO A 225 9.98 -9.73 0.55
C PRO A 225 10.12 -9.69 2.08
N ALA A 226 11.35 -9.87 2.59
CA ALA A 226 11.65 -9.84 4.01
C ALA A 226 11.30 -8.47 4.63
N THR A 227 11.71 -7.38 3.98
CA THR A 227 11.41 -6.01 4.40
C THR A 227 9.91 -5.75 4.44
N ILE A 228 9.15 -6.23 3.45
CA ILE A 228 7.70 -6.10 3.43
C ILE A 228 7.06 -6.90 4.57
N GLN A 229 7.53 -8.12 4.83
CA GLN A 229 7.05 -8.93 5.95
C GLN A 229 7.28 -8.24 7.29
N SER A 230 8.41 -7.54 7.47
CA SER A 230 8.71 -6.76 8.66
C SER A 230 7.76 -5.57 8.83
N VAL A 231 7.47 -4.83 7.76
CA VAL A 231 6.43 -3.77 7.77
C VAL A 231 5.05 -4.35 8.08
N MET A 232 4.66 -5.45 7.44
CA MET A 232 3.38 -6.12 7.68
C MET A 232 3.28 -6.59 9.13
N GLY A 233 4.33 -7.25 9.64
CA GLY A 233 4.42 -7.72 11.01
C GLY A 233 4.21 -6.59 12.01
N TRP A 234 4.82 -5.43 11.76
CA TRP A 234 4.61 -4.25 12.58
C TRP A 234 3.18 -3.72 12.50
N ILE A 235 2.58 -3.65 11.31
CA ILE A 235 1.18 -3.19 11.14
C ILE A 235 0.19 -4.08 11.92
N TYR A 236 0.41 -5.41 11.92
CA TYR A 236 -0.48 -6.33 12.63
C TYR A 236 -0.23 -6.40 14.14
N LYS A 237 1.04 -6.38 14.56
CA LYS A 237 1.44 -6.69 15.95
C LYS A 237 1.87 -5.46 16.76
N GLY A 238 2.14 -4.33 16.10
CA GLY A 238 2.71 -3.14 16.69
C GLY A 238 4.15 -3.29 17.18
N LYS A 239 4.86 -4.35 16.76
CA LYS A 239 6.22 -4.67 17.20
C LYS A 239 7.17 -4.78 16.02
N LEU A 240 8.36 -4.21 16.19
CA LEU A 240 9.43 -4.23 15.19
C LEU A 240 10.49 -5.25 15.63
N ASP A 241 10.42 -6.45 15.04
CA ASP A 241 11.27 -7.58 15.39
C ASP A 241 12.57 -7.64 14.55
N CYS A 242 12.98 -6.54 13.91
CA CYS A 242 14.21 -6.47 13.12
C CYS A 242 15.42 -6.27 14.02
N GLU A 243 16.31 -7.27 14.08
CA GLU A 243 17.61 -7.18 14.76
C GLU A 243 18.75 -6.79 13.81
N ASP A 244 18.64 -7.16 12.53
CA ASP A 244 19.65 -6.82 11.53
C ASP A 244 19.61 -5.33 11.15
N PRO A 245 20.75 -4.60 11.22
CA PRO A 245 20.77 -3.17 10.95
C PRO A 245 20.44 -2.82 9.50
N GLN A 246 20.81 -3.68 8.54
CA GLN A 246 20.53 -3.45 7.11
C GLN A 246 19.03 -3.64 6.85
N GLU A 247 18.43 -4.72 7.36
CA GLU A 247 16.98 -4.92 7.29
C GLU A 247 16.19 -3.77 7.97
N LEU A 248 16.71 -3.25 9.09
CA LEU A 248 16.11 -2.13 9.81
C LEU A 248 16.15 -0.83 8.98
N TYR A 249 17.25 -0.58 8.26
CA TYR A 249 17.36 0.56 7.33
C TYR A 249 16.45 0.39 6.11
N ASP A 250 16.40 -0.80 5.52
CA ASP A 250 15.50 -1.08 4.38
C ASP A 250 14.03 -0.93 4.79
N THR A 251 13.69 -1.34 6.01
CA THR A 251 12.35 -1.17 6.59
C THR A 251 12.02 0.29 6.82
N LEU A 252 12.99 1.10 7.29
CA LEU A 252 12.85 2.55 7.42
C LEU A 252 12.56 3.21 6.07
N GLN A 253 13.31 2.86 5.01
CA GLN A 253 13.11 3.39 3.67
C GLN A 253 11.73 3.02 3.13
N LEU A 254 11.34 1.75 3.27
CA LEU A 254 10.02 1.28 2.84
C LEU A 254 8.89 1.97 3.63
N ALA A 255 9.01 2.10 4.94
CA ALA A 255 8.02 2.79 5.78
C ALA A 255 7.84 4.25 5.34
N THR A 256 8.93 4.94 5.01
CA THR A 256 8.92 6.31 4.51
C THR A 256 8.18 6.40 3.16
N ARG A 257 8.51 5.52 2.21
CA ARG A 257 7.84 5.45 0.89
C ARG A 257 6.35 5.15 0.97
N LEU A 258 5.96 4.31 1.92
CA LEU A 258 4.56 3.97 2.18
C LEU A 258 3.84 5.02 3.04
N GLY A 259 4.56 6.01 3.58
CA GLY A 259 3.98 7.05 4.45
C GLY A 259 3.59 6.54 5.85
N VAL A 260 4.19 5.45 6.31
CA VAL A 260 3.95 4.88 7.66
C VAL A 260 4.88 5.57 8.66
N LYS A 261 4.50 6.80 9.05
CA LYS A 261 5.35 7.71 9.85
C LYS A 261 5.84 7.08 11.15
N ALA A 262 4.93 6.49 11.94
CA ALA A 262 5.27 5.91 13.24
C ALA A 262 6.27 4.74 13.16
N LEU A 263 6.19 3.91 12.11
CA LEU A 263 7.18 2.85 11.86
C LEU A 263 8.52 3.47 11.44
N GLY A 264 8.50 4.43 10.52
CA GLY A 264 9.70 5.16 10.11
C GLY A 264 10.43 5.79 11.30
N GLU A 265 9.70 6.48 12.18
CA GLU A 265 10.25 7.06 13.41
C GLU A 265 10.81 6.00 14.36
N SER A 266 10.15 4.85 14.49
CA SER A 266 10.60 3.74 15.34
C SER A 266 11.92 3.14 14.82
N CYS A 267 12.00 2.84 13.52
CA CYS A 267 13.21 2.32 12.89
C CYS A 267 14.36 3.32 13.00
N HIS A 268 14.07 4.59 12.67
CA HIS A 268 15.04 5.68 12.73
C HIS A 268 15.59 5.87 14.14
N SER A 269 14.74 5.88 15.17
CA SER A 269 15.17 6.04 16.56
C SER A 269 16.03 4.87 17.02
N LYS A 270 15.67 3.63 16.64
CA LYS A 270 16.45 2.43 16.98
C LYS A 270 17.84 2.47 16.33
N LEU A 271 17.93 2.83 15.05
CA LEU A 271 19.20 3.00 14.34
C LEU A 271 20.05 4.13 14.93
N TYR A 272 19.44 5.29 15.17
CA TYR A 272 20.14 6.46 15.71
C TYR A 272 20.71 6.17 17.09
N ASN A 273 19.90 5.63 18.01
CA ASN A 273 20.35 5.35 19.37
C ASN A 273 21.45 4.30 19.35
N ALA A 274 21.28 3.20 18.60
CA ALA A 274 22.31 2.18 18.49
C ALA A 274 23.63 2.73 17.94
N ALA A 275 23.60 3.55 16.88
CA ALA A 275 24.80 4.15 16.32
C ALA A 275 25.44 5.15 17.29
N ASN A 276 24.64 6.01 17.94
CA ASN A 276 25.13 6.97 18.90
C ASN A 276 25.78 6.29 20.11
N ASP A 277 25.16 5.25 20.66
CA ASP A 277 25.71 4.47 21.78
C ASP A 277 27.06 3.85 21.38
N ARG A 278 27.18 3.30 20.17
CA ARG A 278 28.44 2.75 19.65
C ARG A 278 29.52 3.81 19.48
N ILE A 279 29.16 5.01 19.02
CA ILE A 279 30.11 6.14 18.93
C ILE A 279 30.60 6.54 20.32
N GLN A 280 29.69 6.72 21.28
CA GLN A 280 30.06 7.12 22.64
C GLN A 280 30.90 6.07 23.36
N ASP A 281 30.54 4.79 23.23
CA ASP A 281 31.32 3.67 23.77
C ASP A 281 32.72 3.60 23.15
N ALA A 282 32.83 3.83 21.84
CA ALA A 282 34.12 3.85 21.16
C ALA A 282 35.01 5.00 21.65
N LEU A 283 34.44 6.20 21.79
CA LEU A 283 35.14 7.36 22.34
C LEU A 283 35.61 7.11 23.78
N ALA A 284 34.75 6.53 24.63
CA ALA A 284 35.07 6.23 26.02
C ALA A 284 36.20 5.18 26.16
N ASN A 285 36.28 4.24 25.21
CA ASN A 285 37.29 3.18 25.20
C ASN A 285 38.52 3.50 24.33
N GLY A 286 38.60 4.70 23.75
CA GLY A 286 39.70 5.10 22.86
C GLY A 286 39.77 4.30 21.55
N ILE A 287 38.66 3.70 21.12
CA ILE A 287 38.55 2.95 19.86
C ILE A 287 38.41 3.96 18.72
N SER A 288 39.29 3.85 17.72
CA SER A 288 39.26 4.75 16.56
C SER A 288 38.03 4.51 15.68
N LEU A 289 37.49 5.58 15.08
CA LEU A 289 36.41 5.50 14.09
C LEU A 289 36.77 4.60 12.90
N LYS A 290 38.06 4.53 12.53
CA LYS A 290 38.56 3.64 11.48
C LYS A 290 38.27 2.16 11.80
N THR A 291 38.51 1.74 13.04
CA THR A 291 38.22 0.38 13.51
C THR A 291 36.72 0.12 13.55
N LEU A 292 35.94 1.09 14.04
CA LEU A 292 34.49 0.99 14.16
C LEU A 292 33.80 0.76 12.81
N LEU A 293 34.31 1.38 11.75
CA LEU A 293 33.80 1.26 10.38
C LEU A 293 34.37 0.05 9.61
N GLY A 294 35.16 -0.81 10.27
CA GLY A 294 35.68 -2.04 9.66
C GLY A 294 36.88 -1.83 8.72
N TYR A 295 37.50 -0.66 8.73
CA TYR A 295 38.77 -0.41 8.03
C TYR A 295 39.99 -0.76 8.89
N GLY A 296 39.77 -1.27 10.10
CA GLY A 296 40.81 -1.76 11.01
C GLY A 296 41.16 -3.24 10.78
N PRO A 297 42.00 -3.82 11.65
CA PRO A 297 42.31 -5.24 11.61
C PRO A 297 41.13 -6.14 12.05
N ASP A 298 40.23 -5.60 12.86
CA ASP A 298 39.05 -6.28 13.36
C ASP A 298 37.81 -5.93 12.50
N PRO A 299 36.82 -6.84 12.41
CA PRO A 299 35.56 -6.56 11.72
C PRO A 299 34.85 -5.35 12.37
N GLY A 300 34.28 -4.50 11.53
CA GLY A 300 33.57 -3.30 11.97
C GLY A 300 32.27 -3.61 12.72
N ASP A 301 31.74 -2.58 13.37
CA ASP A 301 30.40 -2.66 13.94
C ASP A 301 29.38 -2.56 12.80
N ARG A 302 28.51 -3.57 12.70
CA ARG A 302 27.51 -3.66 11.63
C ARG A 302 26.55 -2.47 11.57
N VAL A 303 26.17 -1.91 12.72
CA VAL A 303 25.27 -0.73 12.75
C VAL A 303 25.99 0.46 12.13
N MET A 304 27.26 0.64 12.49
CA MET A 304 28.08 1.74 12.01
C MET A 304 28.36 1.63 10.52
N GLU A 305 28.72 0.43 10.05
CA GLU A 305 28.90 0.16 8.63
C GLU A 305 27.64 0.50 7.83
N VAL A 306 26.46 0.06 8.26
CA VAL A 306 25.19 0.33 7.56
C VAL A 306 24.86 1.83 7.56
N VAL A 307 24.89 2.48 8.72
CA VAL A 307 24.52 3.90 8.85
C VAL A 307 25.45 4.79 8.02
N PHE A 308 26.76 4.56 8.07
CA PHE A 308 27.74 5.36 7.31
C PHE A 308 27.67 5.05 5.82
N LYS A 309 27.58 3.76 5.43
CA LYS A 309 27.47 3.35 4.02
C LYS A 309 26.29 4.03 3.33
N HIS A 310 25.14 4.07 3.99
CA HIS A 310 23.96 4.73 3.42
C HIS A 310 24.13 6.25 3.42
N ALA A 311 24.55 6.86 4.54
CA ALA A 311 24.77 8.31 4.59
C ALA A 311 25.77 8.81 3.53
N PHE A 312 26.80 8.03 3.19
CA PHE A 312 27.80 8.39 2.18
C PHE A 312 27.23 8.54 0.76
N LYS A 313 26.25 7.70 0.41
CA LYS A 313 25.77 7.54 -0.96
C LYS A 313 24.36 8.08 -1.18
N ASP A 314 23.55 8.10 -0.13
CA ASP A 314 22.10 8.21 -0.22
C ASP A 314 21.61 9.63 0.14
N ASN A 315 20.93 10.27 -0.81
CA ASN A 315 20.24 11.54 -0.56
C ASN A 315 18.98 11.36 0.29
N ASP A 316 18.49 10.13 0.45
CA ASP A 316 17.27 9.80 1.20
C ASP A 316 17.55 9.31 2.63
N THR A 317 18.81 9.33 3.10
CA THR A 317 19.12 9.09 4.51
C THR A 317 18.46 10.17 5.38
N PRO A 318 17.74 9.81 6.47
CA PRO A 318 17.12 10.79 7.35
C PRO A 318 18.12 11.83 7.86
N LYS A 319 17.69 13.10 7.86
CA LYS A 319 18.52 14.27 8.20
C LYS A 319 19.31 14.08 9.49
N ARG A 320 18.67 13.59 10.55
CA ARG A 320 19.31 13.40 11.86
C ARG A 320 20.40 12.31 11.86
N LEU A 321 20.22 11.21 11.12
CA LEU A 321 21.29 10.21 10.93
C LEU A 321 22.44 10.79 10.12
N ARG A 322 22.14 11.58 9.08
CA ARG A 322 23.14 12.25 8.25
C ARG A 322 23.98 13.23 9.06
N GLU A 323 23.34 14.10 9.83
CA GLU A 323 24.01 15.06 10.73
C GLU A 323 24.90 14.35 11.74
N MET A 324 24.44 13.24 12.33
CA MET A 324 25.27 12.44 13.23
C MET A 324 26.52 11.92 12.53
N VAL A 325 26.41 11.40 11.31
CA VAL A 325 27.57 10.93 10.53
C VAL A 325 28.53 12.08 10.20
N VAL A 326 27.99 13.21 9.73
CA VAL A 326 28.77 14.42 9.40
C VAL A 326 29.54 14.92 10.62
N ASN A 327 28.87 15.11 11.76
CA ASN A 327 29.49 15.61 12.99
C ASN A 327 30.53 14.63 13.55
N THR A 328 30.24 13.33 13.46
CA THR A 328 31.18 12.28 13.90
C THR A 328 32.45 12.29 13.04
N LEU A 329 32.32 12.47 11.72
CA LEU A 329 33.46 12.58 10.83
C LEU A 329 34.20 13.89 11.04
N ALA A 330 33.50 15.02 11.14
CA ALA A 330 34.14 16.32 11.34
C ALA A 330 35.07 16.36 12.57
N THR A 331 34.70 15.63 13.63
CA THR A 331 35.46 15.55 14.88
C THR A 331 36.56 14.49 14.88
N ASN A 332 36.42 13.39 14.13
CA ASN A 332 37.31 12.23 14.22
C ASN A 332 38.03 11.86 12.91
N LEU A 333 37.78 12.60 11.82
CA LEU A 333 38.38 12.31 10.52
C LEU A 333 39.87 12.62 10.55
N ASN A 334 40.66 11.65 10.08
CA ASN A 334 42.09 11.81 9.86
C ASN A 334 42.44 11.40 8.42
N ALA A 335 43.67 11.74 7.97
CA ALA A 335 44.12 11.48 6.61
C ALA A 335 44.05 9.99 6.21
N ALA A 336 44.30 9.09 7.17
CA ALA A 336 44.23 7.65 6.94
C ALA A 336 42.79 7.20 6.67
N LEU A 337 41.83 7.60 7.51
CA LEU A 337 40.41 7.27 7.32
C LEU A 337 39.85 7.91 6.03
N TRP A 338 40.21 9.17 5.75
CA TRP A 338 39.78 9.85 4.52
C TRP A 338 40.19 9.09 3.26
N THR A 339 41.41 8.55 3.25
CA THR A 339 41.92 7.77 2.11
C THR A 339 41.08 6.53 1.82
N GLU A 340 40.50 5.91 2.85
CA GLU A 340 39.62 4.73 2.72
C GLU A 340 38.23 5.10 2.21
N ILE A 341 37.68 6.24 2.63
CA ILE A 341 36.27 6.60 2.39
C ILE A 341 36.05 7.56 1.21
N LYS A 342 37.08 8.26 0.73
CA LYS A 342 36.96 9.33 -0.28
C LYS A 342 36.25 8.90 -1.58
N ASP A 343 36.38 7.64 -1.97
CA ASP A 343 35.82 7.13 -3.23
C ASP A 343 34.36 6.66 -3.08
N VAL A 344 33.88 6.51 -1.84
CA VAL A 344 32.48 6.12 -1.54
C VAL A 344 31.63 7.28 -1.03
N VAL A 345 32.25 8.34 -0.53
CA VAL A 345 31.58 9.56 -0.06
C VAL A 345 31.16 10.42 -1.26
N SER A 346 29.87 10.73 -1.37
CA SER A 346 29.36 11.64 -2.40
C SER A 346 29.93 13.05 -2.24
N HIS A 347 30.04 13.78 -3.35
CA HIS A 347 30.57 15.16 -3.34
C HIS A 347 29.80 16.09 -2.38
N SER A 348 28.47 15.97 -2.35
CA SER A 348 27.61 16.74 -1.43
C SER A 348 27.90 16.43 0.04
N MET A 349 28.11 15.16 0.38
CA MET A 349 28.47 14.76 1.73
C MET A 349 29.88 15.25 2.11
N ALA A 350 30.84 15.17 1.18
CA ALA A 350 32.18 15.69 1.41
C ALA A 350 32.17 17.19 1.74
N LEU A 351 31.37 17.99 1.04
CA LEU A 351 31.20 19.42 1.33
C LEU A 351 30.62 19.65 2.73
N GLN A 352 29.55 18.92 3.11
CA GLN A 352 28.96 19.02 4.46
C GLN A 352 29.96 18.64 5.56
N ILE A 353 30.82 17.64 5.34
CA ILE A 353 31.87 17.28 6.29
C ILE A 353 32.90 18.41 6.43
N VAL A 354 33.33 19.01 5.31
CA VAL A 354 34.29 20.13 5.34
C VAL A 354 33.70 21.35 6.05
N GLU A 355 32.45 21.69 5.77
CA GLU A 355 31.72 22.77 6.46
C GLU A 355 31.67 22.52 7.97
N ALA A 356 31.25 21.32 8.39
CA ALA A 356 31.21 20.95 9.81
C ALA A 356 32.60 20.92 10.48
N MET A 357 33.67 20.58 9.74
CA MET A 357 35.04 20.65 10.25
C MET A 357 35.48 22.10 10.52
N LEU A 358 35.12 23.03 9.63
CA LEU A 358 35.42 24.46 9.81
C LEU A 358 34.67 25.04 11.00
N GLU A 359 33.37 24.76 11.11
CA GLU A 359 32.54 25.18 12.26
C GLU A 359 33.09 24.63 13.58
N TYR A 360 33.51 23.37 13.60
CA TYR A 360 34.12 22.76 14.79
C TYR A 360 35.44 23.45 15.16
N GLN A 361 36.29 23.80 14.19
CA GLN A 361 37.54 24.51 14.44
C GLN A 361 37.30 25.92 14.99
N GLU A 362 36.31 26.64 14.47
CA GLU A 362 35.91 27.96 14.98
C GLU A 362 35.42 27.85 16.43
N GLN A 363 34.55 26.88 16.74
CA GLN A 363 34.06 26.65 18.11
C GLN A 363 35.18 26.28 19.09
N VAL A 364 36.14 25.44 18.68
CA VAL A 364 37.30 25.09 19.51
C VAL A 364 38.20 26.32 19.73
N ALA A 365 38.40 27.15 18.71
CA ALA A 365 39.17 28.38 18.84
C ALA A 365 38.50 29.38 19.79
N GLU A 366 37.19 29.59 19.68
CA GLU A 366 36.40 30.45 20.57
C GLU A 366 36.38 29.92 22.01
N GLY A 367 36.17 28.61 22.21
CA GLY A 367 36.20 28.00 23.55
C GLY A 367 37.59 28.03 24.21
N LEU A 368 38.67 27.96 23.41
CA LEU A 368 40.03 28.16 23.91
C LEU A 368 40.32 29.62 24.28
N LEU A 369 39.73 30.58 23.56
CA LEU A 369 39.82 32.00 23.89
C LEU A 369 39.09 32.30 25.22
N ASP A 370 37.87 31.78 25.42
CA ASP A 370 37.12 31.92 26.67
C ASP A 370 37.86 31.30 27.87
N HIS A 371 38.49 30.14 27.70
CA HIS A 371 39.30 29.51 28.77
C HIS A 371 40.64 30.23 29.03
N ALA A 372 41.21 30.91 28.03
CA ALA A 372 42.39 31.74 28.20
C ALA A 372 42.08 33.06 28.93
N GLU A 373 40.92 33.66 28.68
CA GLU A 373 40.45 34.85 29.39
C GLU A 373 40.16 34.56 30.87
N ILE A 374 39.52 33.42 31.19
CA ILE A 374 39.25 32.99 32.58
C ILE A 374 40.55 32.71 33.34
N LYS A 375 41.57 32.10 32.69
CA LYS A 375 42.89 31.90 33.31
C LYS A 375 43.65 33.21 33.56
N HIS A 376 43.50 34.20 32.68
CA HIS A 376 44.15 35.49 32.84
C HIS A 376 43.53 36.37 33.93
N GLU A 377 42.24 36.22 34.24
CA GLU A 377 41.64 36.87 35.42
C GLU A 377 42.10 36.23 36.74
N ASP A 378 42.24 34.91 36.80
CA ASP A 378 42.59 34.19 38.04
C ASP A 378 44.09 34.38 38.45
N GLU A 379 44.99 34.57 37.47
CA GLU A 379 46.40 34.94 37.75
C GLU A 379 46.56 36.41 38.19
N ARG A 380 45.64 37.31 37.82
CA ARG A 380 45.66 38.71 38.31
C ARG A 380 45.21 38.84 39.76
N VAL A 381 44.54 37.84 40.33
CA VAL A 381 44.09 37.87 41.74
C VAL A 381 45.15 37.35 42.72
N ARG A 382 46.21 36.66 42.25
CA ARG A 382 47.27 36.11 43.13
C ARG A 382 48.53 36.97 43.31
N THR A 383 48.57 38.19 42.77
CA THR A 383 49.72 39.11 42.93
C THR A 383 49.38 40.34 43.76
N VAL A 384 48.83 40.16 44.96
CA VAL A 384 48.90 41.19 46.02
C VAL A 384 49.17 40.51 47.37
N SER A 385 50.45 40.22 47.65
CA SER A 385 50.93 40.16 49.03
C SER A 385 51.32 41.57 49.46
N PRO A 386 50.72 42.15 50.51
CA PRO A 386 51.30 43.30 51.18
C PRO A 386 52.34 42.81 52.18
N MET A 387 53.59 43.30 52.03
CA MET A 387 54.63 43.24 53.07
C MET A 387 54.16 43.91 54.37
N PRO A 388 54.68 43.48 55.53
CA PRO A 388 54.37 44.08 56.82
C PRO A 388 55.16 45.38 57.02
N ALA A 389 54.48 46.45 57.44
CA ALA A 389 55.13 47.65 57.95
C ALA A 389 55.40 47.50 59.45
N ILE A 390 56.67 47.64 59.81
CA ILE A 390 57.18 47.81 61.17
C ILE A 390 57.21 49.31 61.50
N LYS A 391 57.04 49.64 62.79
CA LYS A 391 57.32 50.88 63.57
C LYS A 391 56.07 51.59 64.10
N ASP A 392 55.94 51.97 65.37
CA ASP A 392 56.83 52.01 66.55
C ASP A 392 56.07 51.59 67.82
#